data_AF-D8M807-F1
#
_entry.id   AF-D8M807-F1
#
_cell.length_a   1.000
_cell.length_b   1.000
_cell.length_c   1.000
_cell.angle_alpha   90.00
_cell.angle_beta   90.00
_cell.angle_gamma   90.00
#
_symmetry.space_group_name_H-M   'P 1'
#
loop_
_entity.id
_entity.type
_entity.pdbx_description
1 polymer ?
#
loop_
_entity_poly.entity_id
_entity_poly.type
_entity_poly.pdbx_seq_one_letter_code
_entity_poly.pdbx_strand_id
1 'polypeptide(L)'
;MCELLKNHYQFNLADTLSKAIIPFALLSNVETGEIVHACFGEVFRGDAQGQITFSIVRQLAEKMKAKNYHVSPNAVQIFLDLPLHEALVEGDELGVKSHKKRHLSEVDKILAESEGPDPAVYKAFQKDSLQEVLLTYFRILKLPRNEKLIHVVLEGLAKFGHLLNSHIIGDLLELLKSVLQQELPIESVLKCVLASLRLLQIASSVISTDDSLFLSRLYATRFDYLLPCNYPLIPDFLECIDVRISLFSYLQIGFLQRKELLHERVAAYIKALTTLSLQLPTKYAMACISLSHSLMNRYPMYSSLIENEEGRRISGQFQLQKDVPEHVNGHAATLWECCLLRDHYDGNVVKAVKEFGEKRSRGRDEMWKEMLKKDFGHKIFSIKSVTKAKERKQGSEEEEEEEDIDELIDDAFGSDSEEDQEWSVCLN
;
A
#
# COMPACT_ATOMS: atom_id res chain seq x y z
N MET A 1 10.57 36.29 3.28
CA MET A 1 11.08 35.36 2.24
C MET A 1 10.01 34.38 1.79
N CYS A 2 9.41 33.61 2.70
CA CYS A 2 8.31 32.69 2.36
C CYS A 2 7.10 33.40 1.71
N GLU A 3 6.63 34.52 2.26
CA GLU A 3 5.54 35.31 1.64
C GLU A 3 5.87 35.83 0.24
N LEU A 4 7.14 36.13 -0.02
CA LEU A 4 7.60 36.59 -1.33
C LEU A 4 7.60 35.45 -2.35
N LEU A 5 7.96 34.23 -1.92
CA LEU A 5 7.88 33.03 -2.75
C LEU A 5 6.43 32.63 -3.04
N LYS A 6 5.52 32.81 -2.08
CA LYS A 6 4.06 32.57 -2.25
C LYS A 6 3.45 33.48 -3.32
N ASN A 7 3.79 34.77 -3.30
CA ASN A 7 3.16 35.77 -4.17
C ASN A 7 3.81 35.87 -5.57
N HIS A 8 5.10 35.56 -5.71
CA HIS A 8 5.84 35.73 -6.96
C HIS A 8 6.75 34.52 -7.27
N TYR A 9 6.16 33.36 -7.52
CA TYR A 9 6.91 32.15 -7.87
C TYR A 9 7.47 32.17 -9.30
N GLN A 10 6.86 32.89 -10.24
CA GLN A 10 7.33 33.06 -11.63
C GLN A 10 8.62 33.91 -11.77
N PHE A 11 9.17 34.43 -10.66
CA PHE A 11 10.33 35.31 -10.70
C PHE A 11 11.63 34.54 -10.94
N ASN A 12 12.53 35.08 -11.77
CA ASN A 12 13.82 34.45 -12.10
C ASN A 12 14.73 34.18 -10.89
N LEU A 13 14.52 34.81 -9.74
CA LEU A 13 15.24 34.49 -8.48
C LEU A 13 14.53 33.46 -7.59
N ALA A 14 13.39 32.89 -7.98
CA ALA A 14 12.71 31.86 -7.20
C ALA A 14 13.64 30.68 -6.85
N ASP A 15 14.53 30.30 -7.78
CA ASP A 15 15.55 29.26 -7.57
C ASP A 15 16.61 29.63 -6.53
N THR A 16 16.93 30.91 -6.40
CA THR A 16 17.91 31.40 -5.39
C THR A 16 17.23 31.55 -4.03
N LEU A 17 15.97 31.97 -4.02
CA LEU A 17 15.15 32.05 -2.81
C LEU A 17 14.87 30.67 -2.23
N SER A 18 14.58 29.66 -3.07
CA SER A 18 14.43 28.28 -2.62
C SER A 18 15.72 27.76 -1.99
N LYS A 19 16.89 28.00 -2.62
CA LYS A 19 18.21 27.66 -2.04
C LYS A 19 18.45 28.28 -0.67
N ALA A 20 17.96 29.50 -0.45
CA ALA A 20 18.10 30.22 0.81
C ALA A 20 17.13 29.72 1.89
N ILE A 21 15.92 29.30 1.52
CA ILE A 21 14.86 28.85 2.44
C ILE A 21 15.08 27.40 2.89
N ILE A 22 15.52 26.51 2.00
CA ILE A 22 15.69 25.06 2.28
C ILE A 22 16.56 24.76 3.52
N PRO A 23 17.70 25.44 3.77
CA PRO A 23 18.47 25.23 4.99
C PRO A 23 17.65 25.38 6.27
N PHE A 24 16.68 26.31 6.30
CA PHE A 24 15.81 26.55 7.46
C PHE A 24 14.78 25.43 7.66
N ALA A 25 14.31 24.79 6.59
CA ALA A 25 13.48 23.58 6.68
C ALA A 25 14.23 22.41 7.33
N LEU A 26 15.54 22.36 7.14
CA LEU A 26 16.42 21.30 7.63
C LEU A 26 16.99 21.57 9.04
N LEU A 27 16.56 22.64 9.72
CA LEU A 27 16.94 22.92 11.10
C LEU A 27 16.00 22.22 12.07
N SER A 28 16.46 22.05 13.32
CA SER A 28 15.66 21.41 14.38
C SER A 28 14.56 22.31 14.97
N ASN A 29 14.48 23.57 14.54
CA ASN A 29 13.48 24.50 15.06
C ASN A 29 12.11 24.26 14.39
N VAL A 30 11.14 23.88 15.21
CA VAL A 30 9.80 23.43 14.78
C VAL A 30 9.01 24.55 14.12
N GLU A 31 8.99 25.74 14.71
CA GLU A 31 8.20 26.88 14.23
C GLU A 31 8.65 27.33 12.82
N THR A 32 9.96 27.43 12.62
CA THR A 32 10.51 27.78 11.30
C THR A 32 10.27 26.69 10.27
N GLY A 33 10.30 25.42 10.70
CA GLY A 33 10.01 24.29 9.83
C GLY A 33 8.56 24.28 9.34
N GLU A 34 7.60 24.56 10.23
CA GLU A 34 6.17 24.62 9.90
C GLU A 34 5.84 25.76 8.93
N ILE A 35 6.41 26.94 9.13
CA ILE A 35 6.22 28.09 8.22
C ILE A 35 6.73 27.75 6.81
N VAL A 36 7.88 27.07 6.73
CA VAL A 36 8.45 26.66 5.45
C VAL A 36 7.65 25.53 4.81
N HIS A 37 7.18 24.56 5.60
CA HIS A 37 6.29 23.48 5.13
C HIS A 37 5.02 24.05 4.51
N ALA A 38 4.31 24.95 5.23
CA ALA A 38 3.12 25.61 4.71
C ALA A 38 3.41 26.45 3.46
N CYS A 39 4.58 27.11 3.41
CA CYS A 39 5.02 27.85 2.23
C CYS A 39 5.18 26.95 1.01
N PHE A 40 5.91 25.83 1.15
CA PHE A 40 6.12 24.92 0.03
C PHE A 40 4.83 24.21 -0.40
N GLY A 41 3.96 23.84 0.55
CA GLY A 41 2.65 23.27 0.23
C GLY A 41 1.77 24.19 -0.63
N GLU A 42 1.79 25.50 -0.38
CA GLU A 42 1.09 26.48 -1.23
C GLU A 42 1.75 26.64 -2.60
N VAL A 43 3.08 26.69 -2.65
CA VAL A 43 3.84 26.79 -3.91
C VAL A 43 3.57 25.57 -4.79
N PHE A 44 3.55 24.36 -4.23
CA PHE A 44 3.28 23.13 -4.97
C PHE A 44 1.86 23.09 -5.55
N ARG A 45 0.88 23.73 -4.91
CA ARG A 45 -0.50 23.83 -5.44
C ARG A 45 -0.67 24.89 -6.53
N GLY A 46 0.14 25.96 -6.48
CA GLY A 46 0.07 27.07 -7.44
C GLY A 46 0.91 26.90 -8.71
N ASP A 47 1.86 25.96 -8.70
CA ASP A 47 2.80 25.77 -9.81
C ASP A 47 2.19 25.00 -10.99
N ALA A 48 1.78 25.75 -12.03
CA ALA A 48 1.23 25.21 -13.27
C ALA A 48 2.30 24.63 -14.23
N GLN A 49 3.57 24.99 -14.07
CA GLN A 49 4.68 24.55 -14.94
C GLN A 49 5.53 23.44 -14.33
N GLY A 50 5.49 23.25 -13.01
CA GLY A 50 6.17 22.16 -12.30
C GLY A 50 7.69 22.33 -12.16
N GLN A 51 8.27 23.31 -12.86
CA GLN A 51 9.71 23.56 -12.87
C GLN A 51 10.24 24.03 -11.50
N ILE A 52 9.48 24.86 -10.80
CA ILE A 52 9.87 25.40 -9.49
C ILE A 52 9.73 24.30 -8.44
N THR A 53 8.64 23.54 -8.52
CA THR A 53 8.41 22.35 -7.69
C THR A 53 9.57 21.35 -7.82
N PHE A 54 9.95 21.01 -9.05
CA PHE A 54 11.09 20.12 -9.29
C PHE A 54 12.41 20.68 -8.74
N SER A 55 12.68 21.98 -8.93
CA SER A 55 13.90 22.59 -8.40
C SER A 55 13.95 22.54 -6.87
N ILE A 56 12.84 22.85 -6.19
CA ILE A 56 12.74 22.76 -4.73
C ILE A 56 13.01 21.32 -4.27
N VAL A 57 12.37 20.33 -4.89
CA VAL A 57 12.54 18.91 -4.56
C VAL A 57 14.00 18.48 -4.72
N ARG A 58 14.60 18.81 -5.86
CA ARG A 58 16.01 18.47 -6.16
C ARG A 58 16.98 19.11 -5.18
N GLN A 59 16.82 20.40 -4.91
CA GLN A 59 17.69 21.11 -3.97
C GLN A 59 17.53 20.59 -2.54
N LEU A 60 16.30 20.25 -2.14
CA LEU A 60 16.02 19.66 -0.83
C LEU A 60 16.70 18.29 -0.73
N ALA A 61 16.59 17.44 -1.75
CA ALA A 61 17.28 16.15 -1.82
C ALA A 61 18.82 16.29 -1.76
N GLU A 62 19.41 17.21 -2.52
CA GLU A 62 20.86 17.48 -2.50
C GLU A 62 21.33 17.96 -1.12
N LYS A 63 20.57 18.85 -0.47
CA LYS A 63 20.90 19.36 0.87
C LYS A 63 20.73 18.30 1.96
N MET A 64 19.71 17.45 1.87
CA MET A 64 19.54 16.32 2.80
C MET A 64 20.69 15.31 2.67
N LYS A 65 21.12 15.03 1.44
CA LYS A 65 22.29 14.19 1.18
C LYS A 65 23.56 14.81 1.77
N ALA A 66 23.76 16.12 1.62
CA ALA A 66 24.92 16.83 2.18
C ALA A 66 24.97 16.77 3.73
N LYS A 67 23.82 16.69 4.39
CA LYS A 67 23.72 16.51 5.86
C LYS A 67 23.73 15.05 6.31
N ASN A 68 24.04 14.08 5.43
CA ASN A 68 23.94 12.65 5.71
C ASN A 68 22.58 12.28 6.34
N TYR A 69 21.49 12.93 5.91
CA TYR A 69 20.12 12.69 6.39
C TYR A 69 19.91 12.86 7.91
N HIS A 70 20.78 13.61 8.60
CA HIS A 70 20.55 14.06 9.97
C HIS A 70 19.55 15.23 9.97
N VAL A 71 18.28 14.91 9.74
CA VAL A 71 17.23 15.88 9.43
C VAL A 71 15.98 15.59 10.28
N SER A 72 15.20 16.63 10.57
CA SER A 72 13.90 16.49 11.25
C SER A 72 12.87 15.78 10.35
N PRO A 73 11.94 14.99 10.94
CA PRO A 73 10.85 14.35 10.19
C PRO A 73 10.03 15.33 9.33
N ASN A 74 9.81 16.56 9.84
CA ASN A 74 9.06 17.61 9.17
C ASN A 74 9.63 17.98 7.80
N ALA A 75 10.95 17.89 7.61
CA ALA A 75 11.55 18.21 6.32
C ALA A 75 11.23 17.16 5.24
N VAL A 76 11.11 15.90 5.63
CA VAL A 76 10.73 14.81 4.72
C VAL A 76 9.22 14.83 4.46
N GLN A 77 8.42 15.26 5.44
CA GLN A 77 6.98 15.43 5.29
C GLN A 77 6.60 16.45 4.20
N ILE A 78 7.47 17.40 3.88
CA ILE A 78 7.26 18.35 2.75
C ILE A 78 6.99 17.58 1.44
N PHE A 79 7.63 16.42 1.24
CA PHE A 79 7.37 15.61 0.04
C PHE A 79 5.97 15.01 0.01
N LEU A 80 5.31 14.82 1.15
CA LEU A 80 3.94 14.33 1.20
C LEU A 80 2.95 15.33 0.62
N ASP A 81 3.26 16.63 0.59
CA ASP A 81 2.36 17.65 0.04
C ASP A 81 2.43 17.78 -1.49
N LEU A 82 3.36 17.08 -2.14
CA LEU A 82 3.51 17.12 -3.60
C LEU A 82 2.27 16.54 -4.32
N PRO A 83 1.65 17.30 -5.24
CA PRO A 83 0.51 16.83 -6.05
C PRO A 83 1.00 16.03 -7.26
N LEU A 84 1.59 14.86 -7.02
CA LEU A 84 2.04 13.96 -8.09
C LEU A 84 0.86 13.13 -8.59
N HIS A 85 0.63 13.14 -9.90
CA HIS A 85 -0.47 12.41 -10.55
C HIS A 85 0.00 11.49 -11.68
N GLU A 86 1.20 11.72 -12.20
CA GLU A 86 1.72 10.92 -13.31
C GLU A 86 2.52 9.72 -12.85
N ALA A 87 2.19 8.56 -13.43
CA ALA A 87 2.87 7.30 -13.16
C ALA A 87 4.15 7.18 -13.99
N LEU A 88 5.15 6.52 -13.43
CA LEU A 88 6.31 6.06 -14.18
C LEU A 88 5.88 4.98 -15.18
N VAL A 89 6.58 4.89 -16.31
CA VAL A 89 6.35 3.86 -17.35
C VAL A 89 7.48 2.82 -17.26
N GLU A 90 7.26 1.57 -17.67
CA GLU A 90 8.19 0.44 -17.50
C GLU A 90 9.62 0.61 -18.06
N GLY A 91 9.93 1.71 -18.77
CA GLY A 91 11.30 2.09 -19.18
C GLY A 91 11.99 3.14 -18.29
N ASP A 92 11.30 3.68 -17.28
CA ASP A 92 11.82 4.72 -16.38
C ASP A 92 12.61 4.07 -15.22
N GLU A 93 13.94 4.05 -15.32
CA GLU A 93 14.85 3.57 -14.26
C GLU A 93 15.26 4.68 -13.27
N LEU A 94 15.33 4.35 -11.98
CA LEU A 94 15.73 5.28 -10.93
C LEU A 94 17.20 5.71 -11.07
N GLY A 95 17.44 7.00 -11.30
CA GLY A 95 18.79 7.58 -11.35
C GLY A 95 19.36 7.71 -12.77
N VAL A 96 18.66 7.22 -13.79
CA VAL A 96 18.95 7.56 -15.18
C VAL A 96 18.32 8.93 -15.45
N LYS A 97 19.16 9.97 -15.42
CA LYS A 97 18.73 11.29 -15.90
C LYS A 97 18.37 11.13 -17.37
N SER A 98 17.13 11.42 -17.73
CA SER A 98 16.76 11.54 -19.14
C SER A 98 17.68 12.58 -19.77
N HIS A 99 18.70 12.11 -20.50
CA HIS A 99 19.70 12.95 -21.15
C HIS A 99 19.09 13.61 -22.39
N LYS A 100 18.01 14.37 -22.20
CA LYS A 100 17.62 15.44 -23.11
C LYS A 100 17.80 16.75 -22.34
N LYS A 101 19.06 17.18 -22.22
CA LYS A 101 19.35 18.62 -22.19
C LYS A 101 18.89 19.16 -23.54
N ARG A 102 17.60 19.48 -23.66
CA ARG A 102 17.15 20.41 -24.70
C ARG A 102 17.78 21.73 -24.32
N HIS A 103 18.84 22.10 -25.03
CA HIS A 103 19.40 23.43 -25.01
C HIS A 103 18.32 24.32 -25.67
N LEU A 104 17.30 24.72 -24.91
CA LEU A 104 16.32 25.68 -25.41
C LEU A 104 17.08 26.99 -25.62
N SER A 105 17.11 27.44 -26.88
CA SER A 105 17.69 28.73 -27.21
C SER A 105 16.85 29.83 -26.57
N GLU A 106 17.45 30.98 -26.31
CA GLU A 106 16.78 32.11 -25.65
C GLU A 106 15.54 32.60 -26.44
N VAL A 107 15.47 32.27 -27.73
CA VAL A 107 14.35 32.53 -28.63
C VAL A 107 13.16 31.57 -28.38
N ASP A 108 13.44 30.31 -28.05
CA ASP A 108 12.41 29.32 -27.71
C ASP A 108 11.74 29.62 -26.37
N LYS A 109 12.45 30.28 -25.44
CA LYS A 109 11.87 30.76 -24.18
C LYS A 109 10.85 31.87 -24.37
N ILE A 110 11.12 32.79 -25.32
CA ILE A 110 10.23 33.90 -25.63
C ILE A 110 8.98 33.41 -26.40
N LEU A 111 9.13 32.38 -27.24
CA LEU A 111 8.01 31.72 -27.92
C LEU A 111 7.18 30.85 -26.96
N ALA A 112 7.82 30.15 -26.02
CA ALA A 112 7.15 29.35 -24.99
C ALA A 112 6.47 30.19 -23.87
N GLU A 113 6.72 31.50 -23.81
CA GLU A 113 5.93 32.42 -22.98
C GLU A 113 4.62 32.85 -23.67
N SER A 114 4.54 32.69 -25.01
CA SER A 114 3.36 33.03 -25.81
C SER A 114 2.42 31.84 -26.10
N GLU A 115 2.95 30.62 -26.07
CA GLU A 115 2.17 29.38 -26.05
C GLU A 115 2.03 28.94 -24.59
N GLY A 116 0.83 28.57 -24.14
CA GLY A 116 0.59 28.18 -22.75
C GLY A 116 1.50 27.03 -22.27
N PRO A 117 1.52 26.72 -20.96
CA PRO A 117 2.42 25.71 -20.41
C PRO A 117 2.22 24.36 -21.10
N ASP A 118 3.27 23.87 -21.78
CA ASP A 118 3.25 22.59 -22.47
C ASP A 118 2.92 21.45 -21.48
N PRO A 119 1.79 20.73 -21.66
CA PRO A 119 1.40 19.67 -20.74
C PRO A 119 2.41 18.52 -20.73
N ALA A 120 3.14 18.29 -21.82
CA ALA A 120 4.21 17.29 -21.90
C ALA A 120 5.44 17.63 -21.04
N VAL A 121 5.77 18.92 -20.93
CA VAL A 121 6.89 19.40 -20.12
C VAL A 121 6.56 19.31 -18.63
N TYR A 122 5.34 19.70 -18.25
CA TYR A 122 4.84 19.54 -16.89
C TYR A 122 4.89 18.08 -16.44
N LYS A 123 4.44 17.18 -17.32
CA LYS A 123 4.49 15.73 -17.13
C LYS A 123 5.91 15.20 -16.86
N ALA A 124 6.86 15.58 -17.73
CA ALA A 124 8.26 15.22 -17.54
C ALA A 124 8.81 15.67 -16.17
N PHE A 125 8.49 16.89 -15.72
CA PHE A 125 8.90 17.39 -14.40
C PHE A 125 8.22 16.65 -13.24
N GLN A 126 6.98 16.18 -13.39
CA GLN A 126 6.34 15.34 -12.38
C GLN A 126 7.07 14.01 -12.22
N LYS A 127 7.42 13.35 -13.33
CA LYS A 127 8.20 12.10 -13.31
C LYS A 127 9.58 12.28 -12.68
N ASP A 128 10.30 13.32 -13.09
CA ASP A 128 11.63 13.62 -12.53
C ASP A 128 11.55 13.93 -11.02
N SER A 129 10.51 14.65 -10.59
CA SER A 129 10.26 14.93 -9.16
C SER A 129 9.98 13.64 -8.38
N LEU A 130 9.14 12.75 -8.92
CA LEU A 130 8.84 11.45 -8.32
C LEU A 130 10.11 10.60 -8.20
N GLN A 131 10.94 10.53 -9.24
CA GLN A 131 12.21 9.80 -9.19
C GLN A 131 13.16 10.33 -8.10
N GLU A 132 13.33 11.65 -7.97
CA GLU A 132 14.19 12.23 -6.92
C GLU A 132 13.65 11.98 -5.51
N VAL A 133 12.33 12.06 -5.31
CA VAL A 133 11.69 11.71 -4.03
C VAL A 133 11.94 10.23 -3.70
N LEU A 134 11.74 9.33 -4.66
CA LEU A 134 11.97 7.90 -4.46
C LEU A 134 13.45 7.60 -4.17
N LEU A 135 14.38 8.17 -4.94
CA LEU A 135 15.82 8.03 -4.68
C LEU A 135 16.19 8.49 -3.27
N THR A 136 15.57 9.57 -2.80
CA THR A 136 15.74 10.06 -1.44
C THR A 136 15.21 9.06 -0.42
N TYR A 137 14.02 8.50 -0.62
CA TYR A 137 13.45 7.44 0.22
C TYR A 137 14.30 6.17 0.26
N PHE A 138 14.75 5.67 -0.90
CA PHE A 138 15.65 4.51 -0.98
C PHE A 138 16.94 4.74 -0.20
N ARG A 139 17.52 5.94 -0.29
CA ARG A 139 18.73 6.29 0.47
C ARG A 139 18.45 6.35 1.97
N ILE A 140 17.32 6.91 2.39
CA ILE A 140 16.93 6.97 3.81
C ILE A 140 16.70 5.57 4.38
N LEU A 141 16.08 4.66 3.62
CA LEU A 141 15.84 3.29 4.08
C LEU A 141 17.11 2.44 4.16
N LYS A 142 18.14 2.73 3.34
CA LYS A 142 19.45 2.05 3.39
C LYS A 142 20.32 2.47 4.58
N LEU A 143 19.96 3.54 5.27
CA LEU A 143 20.75 4.04 6.40
C LEU A 143 20.48 3.22 7.67
N PRO A 144 21.52 2.94 8.48
CA PRO A 144 21.35 2.25 9.75
C PRO A 144 20.69 3.15 10.80
N ARG A 145 19.78 2.58 11.61
CA ARG A 145 19.14 3.22 12.79
C ARG A 145 18.35 4.52 12.50
N ASN A 146 17.43 4.44 11.55
CA ASN A 146 16.59 5.58 11.12
C ASN A 146 15.15 5.56 11.67
N GLU A 147 14.98 5.29 12.96
CA GLU A 147 13.67 5.13 13.60
C GLU A 147 12.74 6.33 13.40
N LYS A 148 13.25 7.57 13.41
CA LYS A 148 12.42 8.77 13.26
C LYS A 148 11.96 9.03 11.82
N LEU A 149 12.80 8.69 10.84
CA LEU A 149 12.56 9.01 9.44
C LEU A 149 11.82 7.91 8.70
N ILE A 150 11.98 6.65 9.12
CA ILE A 150 11.35 5.49 8.48
C ILE A 150 9.83 5.63 8.41
N HIS A 151 9.20 6.15 9.47
CA HIS A 151 7.74 6.32 9.51
C HIS A 151 7.23 7.25 8.39
N VAL A 152 7.91 8.39 8.18
CA VAL A 152 7.52 9.38 7.17
C VAL A 152 7.76 8.84 5.77
N VAL A 153 8.87 8.13 5.58
CA VAL A 153 9.19 7.51 4.29
C VAL A 153 8.16 6.45 3.91
N LEU A 154 7.77 5.59 4.85
CA LEU A 154 6.76 4.55 4.62
C LEU A 154 5.38 5.14 4.30
N GLU A 155 5.01 6.25 4.95
CA GLU A 155 3.79 7.00 4.62
C GLU A 155 3.85 7.55 3.20
N GLY A 156 4.99 8.13 2.79
CA GLY A 156 5.21 8.61 1.44
C GLY A 156 5.15 7.50 0.39
N LEU A 157 5.73 6.34 0.67
CA LEU A 157 5.66 5.17 -0.21
C LEU A 157 4.23 4.63 -0.35
N ALA A 158 3.45 4.64 0.73
CA ALA A 158 2.04 4.27 0.66
C ALA A 158 1.23 5.26 -0.19
N LYS A 159 1.54 6.57 -0.14
CA LYS A 159 0.89 7.60 -0.96
C LYS A 159 1.24 7.47 -2.44
N PHE A 160 2.53 7.36 -2.77
CA PHE A 160 3.02 7.36 -4.14
C PHE A 160 3.11 5.97 -4.79
N GLY A 161 2.81 4.91 -4.03
CA GLY A 161 2.96 3.52 -4.50
C GLY A 161 2.23 3.19 -5.80
N HIS A 162 1.11 3.85 -6.09
CA HIS A 162 0.30 3.63 -7.30
C HIS A 162 0.92 4.25 -8.56
N LEU A 163 1.93 5.09 -8.40
CA LEU A 163 2.65 5.76 -9.50
C LEU A 163 3.94 5.01 -9.89
N LEU A 164 4.23 3.89 -9.24
CA LEU A 164 5.48 3.16 -9.37
C LEU A 164 5.38 2.03 -10.39
N ASN A 165 6.48 1.80 -11.08
CA ASN A 165 6.67 0.62 -11.94
C ASN A 165 6.81 -0.66 -11.13
N SER A 166 6.40 -1.78 -11.74
CA SER A 166 6.55 -3.13 -11.18
C SER A 166 7.98 -3.45 -10.74
N HIS A 167 8.99 -3.12 -11.56
CA HIS A 167 10.42 -3.29 -11.20
C HIS A 167 10.82 -2.52 -9.93
N ILE A 168 10.44 -1.24 -9.83
CA ILE A 168 10.75 -0.40 -8.66
C ILE A 168 10.08 -0.93 -7.40
N ILE A 169 8.83 -1.41 -7.53
CA ILE A 169 8.10 -2.05 -6.43
C ILE A 169 8.83 -3.32 -5.98
N GLY A 170 9.35 -4.13 -6.91
CA GLY A 170 10.17 -5.30 -6.61
C GLY A 170 11.40 -4.96 -5.77
N ASP A 171 12.22 -4.02 -6.24
CA ASP A 171 13.42 -3.54 -5.53
C ASP A 171 13.09 -2.97 -4.14
N LEU A 172 11.96 -2.24 -4.05
CA LEU A 172 11.49 -1.67 -2.81
C LEU A 172 11.07 -2.75 -1.81
N LEU A 173 10.34 -3.77 -2.26
CA LEU A 173 9.92 -4.87 -1.40
C LEU A 173 11.13 -5.67 -0.88
N GLU A 174 12.15 -5.90 -1.69
CA GLU A 174 13.39 -6.54 -1.23
C GLU A 174 14.13 -5.68 -0.20
N LEU A 175 14.17 -4.38 -0.41
CA LEU A 175 14.74 -3.46 0.57
C LEU A 175 13.95 -3.47 1.88
N LEU A 176 12.62 -3.43 1.84
CA LEU A 176 11.77 -3.48 3.03
C LEU A 176 11.93 -4.81 3.79
N LYS A 177 12.16 -5.92 3.10
CA LYS A 177 12.55 -7.20 3.75
C LYS A 177 13.86 -7.06 4.52
N SER A 178 14.89 -6.45 3.92
CA SER A 178 16.17 -6.23 4.59
C SER A 178 16.04 -5.33 5.83
N VAL A 179 15.15 -4.34 5.77
CA VAL A 179 14.84 -3.44 6.90
C VAL A 179 14.13 -4.18 8.03
N LEU A 180 13.20 -5.09 7.73
CA LEU A 180 12.48 -5.88 8.73
C LEU A 180 13.31 -6.97 9.42
N GLN A 181 14.46 -7.33 8.86
CA GLN A 181 15.43 -8.22 9.50
C GLN A 181 16.20 -7.51 10.62
N GLN A 182 16.19 -6.18 10.65
CA GLN A 182 16.78 -5.39 11.73
C GLN A 182 15.82 -5.33 12.93
N GLU A 183 16.37 -5.05 14.12
CA GLU A 183 15.56 -4.76 15.29
C GLU A 183 14.94 -3.36 15.14
N LEU A 184 13.62 -3.34 15.00
CA LEU A 184 12.82 -2.13 14.83
C LEU A 184 11.73 -2.09 15.91
N PRO A 185 11.29 -0.88 16.33
CA PRO A 185 10.14 -0.77 17.21
C PRO A 185 8.87 -1.25 16.50
N ILE A 186 7.90 -1.72 17.29
CA ILE A 186 6.66 -2.35 16.80
C ILE A 186 5.91 -1.42 15.82
N GLU A 187 5.84 -0.13 16.11
CA GLU A 187 5.19 0.86 15.24
C GLU A 187 5.85 0.93 13.85
N SER A 188 7.18 0.86 13.79
CA SER A 188 7.92 0.83 12.51
C SER A 188 7.66 -0.46 11.76
N VAL A 189 7.63 -1.60 12.48
CA VAL A 189 7.33 -2.91 11.90
C VAL A 189 5.95 -2.91 11.26
N LEU A 190 4.93 -2.46 11.98
CA LEU A 190 3.54 -2.41 11.49
C LEU A 190 3.40 -1.55 10.25
N LYS A 191 3.91 -0.32 10.28
CA LYS A 191 3.85 0.58 9.11
C LYS A 191 4.62 0.02 7.93
N CYS A 192 5.74 -0.65 8.17
CA CYS A 192 6.54 -1.27 7.12
C CYS A 192 5.78 -2.44 6.46
N VAL A 193 5.20 -3.32 7.28
CA VAL A 193 4.37 -4.44 6.81
C VAL A 193 3.16 -3.90 6.04
N LEU A 194 2.44 -2.92 6.58
CA LEU A 194 1.27 -2.31 5.93
C LEU A 194 1.63 -1.70 4.57
N ALA A 195 2.72 -0.92 4.50
CA ALA A 195 3.20 -0.34 3.25
C ALA A 195 3.56 -1.43 2.24
N SER A 196 4.27 -2.47 2.67
CA SER A 196 4.67 -3.61 1.82
C SER A 196 3.46 -4.35 1.26
N LEU A 197 2.45 -4.61 2.10
CA LEU A 197 1.20 -5.28 1.67
C LEU A 197 0.39 -4.43 0.69
N ARG A 198 0.33 -3.10 0.90
CA ARG A 198 -0.33 -2.18 -0.03
C ARG A 198 0.41 -2.10 -1.37
N LEU A 199 1.74 -2.10 -1.36
CA LEU A 199 2.54 -2.15 -2.59
C LEU A 199 2.33 -3.46 -3.36
N LEU A 200 2.26 -4.60 -2.65
CA LEU A 200 1.91 -5.89 -3.24
C LEU A 200 0.51 -5.90 -3.86
N GLN A 201 -0.45 -5.18 -3.27
CA GLN A 201 -1.79 -5.03 -3.83
C GLN A 201 -1.81 -4.26 -5.16
N ILE A 202 -0.90 -3.31 -5.33
CA ILE A 202 -0.79 -2.53 -6.56
C ILE A 202 -0.13 -3.40 -7.66
N ALA A 203 0.92 -4.14 -7.31
CA ALA A 203 1.69 -4.94 -8.25
C ALA A 203 1.20 -6.39 -8.43
N SER A 204 0.01 -6.74 -7.91
CA SER A 204 -0.44 -8.12 -7.71
C SER A 204 -0.58 -8.96 -8.98
N SER A 205 -0.66 -8.36 -10.17
CA SER A 205 -0.74 -9.07 -11.45
C SER A 205 0.63 -9.47 -12.03
N VAL A 206 1.73 -8.83 -11.61
CA VAL A 206 3.03 -8.95 -12.30
C VAL A 206 4.10 -9.61 -11.43
N ILE A 207 4.02 -9.50 -10.10
CA ILE A 207 5.12 -9.92 -9.22
C ILE A 207 4.71 -11.05 -8.28
N SER A 208 5.39 -12.19 -8.39
CA SER A 208 5.25 -13.35 -7.49
C SER A 208 6.14 -13.26 -6.24
N THR A 209 6.28 -12.07 -5.64
CA THR A 209 7.17 -11.87 -4.49
C THR A 209 6.71 -12.69 -3.29
N ASP A 210 7.66 -13.34 -2.61
CA ASP A 210 7.38 -14.04 -1.36
C ASP A 210 7.04 -13.04 -0.24
N ASP A 211 5.87 -13.22 0.38
CA ASP A 211 5.36 -12.40 1.47
C ASP A 211 5.52 -13.05 2.86
N SER A 212 6.11 -14.25 2.91
CA SER A 212 6.29 -15.07 4.12
C SER A 212 6.98 -14.31 5.26
N LEU A 213 8.00 -13.52 4.95
CA LEU A 213 8.75 -12.73 5.93
C LEU A 213 7.87 -11.68 6.60
N PHE A 214 7.08 -10.94 5.81
CA PHE A 214 6.20 -9.89 6.33
C PHE A 214 5.15 -10.49 7.28
N LEU A 215 4.55 -11.61 6.90
CA LEU A 215 3.52 -12.27 7.71
C LEU A 215 4.10 -13.00 8.93
N SER A 216 5.30 -13.55 8.86
CA SER A 216 5.95 -14.15 10.03
C SER A 216 6.38 -13.09 11.05
N ARG A 217 6.94 -11.96 10.58
CA ARG A 217 7.25 -10.82 11.46
C ARG A 217 6.00 -10.21 12.08
N LEU A 218 4.92 -10.05 11.31
CA LEU A 218 3.63 -9.58 11.85
C LEU A 218 3.11 -10.54 12.93
N TYR A 219 3.12 -11.85 12.68
CA TYR A 219 2.67 -12.86 13.64
C TYR A 219 3.54 -12.88 14.91
N ALA A 220 4.85 -12.65 14.80
CA ALA A 220 5.75 -12.55 15.94
C ALA A 220 5.34 -11.42 16.92
N THR A 221 4.83 -10.29 16.41
CA THR A 221 4.39 -9.15 17.25
C THR A 221 3.14 -9.43 18.09
N ARG A 222 2.46 -10.57 17.90
CA ARG A 222 1.17 -10.87 18.54
C ARG A 222 1.19 -10.71 20.06
N PHE A 223 2.27 -11.12 20.73
CA PHE A 223 2.37 -11.05 22.19
C PHE A 223 2.70 -9.67 22.72
N ASP A 224 3.25 -8.78 21.88
CA ASP A 224 3.64 -7.44 22.30
C ASP A 224 2.41 -6.58 22.66
N TYR A 225 1.25 -6.89 22.08
CA TYR A 225 -0.02 -6.20 22.36
C TYR A 225 -0.64 -6.57 23.71
N LEU A 226 -0.05 -7.50 24.47
CA LEU A 226 -0.46 -7.76 25.85
C LEU A 226 -0.14 -6.57 26.78
N LEU A 227 0.85 -5.75 26.42
CA LEU A 227 1.21 -4.56 27.18
C LEU A 227 0.26 -3.38 26.85
N PRO A 228 -0.32 -2.69 27.86
CA PRO A 228 -1.24 -1.58 27.64
C PRO A 228 -0.70 -0.41 26.81
N CYS A 229 0.62 -0.18 26.83
CA CYS A 229 1.25 0.88 26.03
C CYS A 229 1.11 0.65 24.51
N ASN A 230 0.86 -0.59 24.08
CA ASN A 230 0.78 -0.97 22.67
C ASN A 230 -0.67 -1.06 22.15
N TYR A 231 -1.68 -0.81 22.99
CA TYR A 231 -3.09 -0.85 22.58
C TYR A 231 -3.45 0.10 21.42
N PRO A 232 -2.89 1.32 21.32
CA PRO A 232 -3.16 2.20 20.18
C PRO A 232 -2.71 1.64 18.82
N LEU A 233 -1.79 0.65 18.81
CA LEU A 233 -1.25 0.04 17.60
C LEU A 233 -2.05 -1.18 17.11
N ILE A 234 -3.00 -1.67 17.91
CA ILE A 234 -3.86 -2.82 17.55
C ILE A 234 -4.65 -2.58 16.26
N PRO A 235 -5.23 -1.39 15.98
CA PRO A 235 -5.91 -1.12 14.72
C PRO A 235 -4.99 -1.33 13.50
N ASP A 236 -3.74 -0.88 13.57
CA ASP A 236 -2.76 -1.02 12.48
C ASP A 236 -2.40 -2.51 12.27
N PHE A 237 -2.30 -3.29 13.35
CA PHE A 237 -2.10 -4.74 13.29
C PHE A 237 -3.27 -5.46 12.60
N LEU A 238 -4.50 -5.12 12.97
CA LEU A 238 -5.71 -5.69 12.36
C LEU A 238 -5.85 -5.28 10.89
N GLU A 239 -5.49 -4.05 10.55
CA GLU A 239 -5.49 -3.57 9.17
C GLU A 239 -4.50 -4.36 8.28
N CYS A 240 -3.29 -4.65 8.78
CA CYS A 240 -2.34 -5.47 8.04
C CYS A 240 -2.94 -6.83 7.64
N ILE A 241 -3.65 -7.46 8.57
CA ILE A 241 -4.32 -8.75 8.34
C ILE A 241 -5.44 -8.58 7.30
N ASP A 242 -6.29 -7.55 7.44
CA ASP A 242 -7.40 -7.27 6.51
C ASP A 242 -6.94 -6.94 5.08
N VAL A 243 -5.89 -6.13 4.93
CA VAL A 243 -5.29 -5.81 3.61
C VAL A 243 -4.78 -7.08 2.95
N ARG A 244 -4.12 -7.98 3.70
CA ARG A 244 -3.62 -9.25 3.15
C ARG A 244 -4.76 -10.19 2.72
N ILE A 245 -5.85 -10.20 3.47
CA ILE A 245 -7.04 -10.97 3.11
C ILE A 245 -7.68 -10.38 1.86
N SER A 246 -7.85 -9.05 1.81
CA SER A 246 -8.38 -8.33 0.64
C SER A 246 -7.55 -8.60 -0.61
N LEU A 247 -6.21 -8.62 -0.49
CA LEU A 247 -5.31 -9.00 -1.57
C LEU A 247 -5.64 -10.37 -2.17
N PHE A 248 -5.99 -11.35 -1.34
CA PHE A 248 -6.36 -12.69 -1.81
C PHE A 248 -7.67 -12.69 -2.64
N SER A 249 -8.63 -11.78 -2.37
CA SER A 249 -9.88 -11.72 -3.17
C SER A 249 -9.59 -11.18 -4.54
N TYR A 250 -8.77 -10.13 -4.62
CA TYR A 250 -8.43 -9.50 -5.89
C TYR A 250 -7.66 -10.47 -6.78
N LEU A 251 -6.74 -11.24 -6.20
CA LEU A 251 -6.00 -12.28 -6.92
C LEU A 251 -6.88 -13.45 -7.38
N GLN A 252 -7.99 -13.74 -6.69
CA GLN A 252 -8.89 -14.83 -7.05
C GLN A 252 -9.86 -14.47 -8.19
N ILE A 253 -10.10 -13.18 -8.44
CA ILE A 253 -10.94 -12.69 -9.56
C ILE A 253 -10.13 -12.66 -10.88
N GLY A 254 -8.82 -12.42 -10.81
CA GLY A 254 -7.92 -12.59 -11.95
C GLY A 254 -7.64 -14.08 -12.18
N PHE A 255 -8.18 -14.65 -13.26
CA PHE A 255 -8.14 -16.07 -13.63
C PHE A 255 -6.73 -16.62 -13.98
N LEU A 256 -5.72 -16.35 -13.17
CA LEU A 256 -4.39 -16.93 -13.30
C LEU A 256 -3.96 -17.54 -11.96
N GLN A 257 -3.88 -18.87 -11.97
CA GLN A 257 -3.28 -19.70 -10.94
C GLN A 257 -2.06 -19.01 -10.30
N ARG A 258 -2.04 -18.84 -8.96
CA ARG A 258 -0.93 -19.24 -8.07
C ARG A 258 -1.09 -18.72 -6.63
N LYS A 259 -0.79 -19.65 -5.71
CA LYS A 259 -0.70 -19.56 -4.24
C LYS A 259 -2.01 -19.24 -3.53
N GLU A 260 -2.75 -20.31 -3.25
CA GLU A 260 -3.53 -20.41 -2.02
C GLU A 260 -2.73 -19.75 -0.89
N LEU A 261 -3.34 -18.84 -0.13
CA LEU A 261 -2.81 -18.57 1.21
C LEU A 261 -2.54 -19.92 1.82
N LEU A 262 -1.29 -20.20 2.25
CA LEU A 262 -1.04 -21.45 2.95
C LEU A 262 -2.09 -21.53 4.04
N HIS A 263 -2.99 -22.50 3.89
CA HIS A 263 -4.18 -22.63 4.71
C HIS A 263 -3.81 -22.66 6.21
N GLU A 264 -2.60 -23.08 6.52
CA GLU A 264 -2.00 -23.04 7.85
C GLU A 264 -1.89 -21.63 8.44
N ARG A 265 -1.53 -20.62 7.64
CA ARG A 265 -1.36 -19.24 8.09
C ARG A 265 -2.69 -18.66 8.58
N VAL A 266 -3.77 -18.88 7.84
CA VAL A 266 -5.11 -18.37 8.21
C VAL A 266 -5.57 -18.96 9.54
N ALA A 267 -5.41 -20.27 9.73
CA ALA A 267 -5.74 -20.93 10.99
C ALA A 267 -4.90 -20.38 12.16
N ALA A 268 -3.60 -20.16 11.96
CA ALA A 268 -2.72 -19.57 12.97
C ALA A 268 -3.17 -18.15 13.37
N TYR A 269 -3.53 -17.30 12.41
CA TYR A 269 -4.03 -15.95 12.69
C TYR A 269 -5.40 -15.95 13.38
N ILE A 270 -6.34 -16.83 12.99
CA ILE A 270 -7.62 -16.98 13.69
C ILE A 270 -7.39 -17.36 15.16
N LYS A 271 -6.51 -18.35 15.39
CA LYS A 271 -6.18 -18.80 16.74
C LYS A 271 -5.47 -17.71 17.55
N ALA A 272 -4.54 -16.96 16.95
CA ALA A 272 -3.86 -15.86 17.61
C ALA A 272 -4.82 -14.71 17.99
N LEU A 273 -5.70 -14.28 17.08
CA LEU A 273 -6.68 -13.22 17.33
C LEU A 273 -7.67 -13.58 18.44
N THR A 274 -8.16 -14.82 18.46
CA THR A 274 -9.05 -15.33 19.52
C THR A 274 -8.34 -15.50 20.86
N THR A 275 -7.04 -15.80 20.85
CA THR A 275 -6.21 -15.81 22.07
C THR A 275 -5.98 -14.39 22.60
N LEU A 276 -5.72 -13.43 21.69
CA LEU A 276 -5.53 -12.03 22.06
C LEU A 276 -6.80 -11.38 22.61
N SER A 277 -7.97 -11.72 22.06
CA SER A 277 -9.23 -11.14 22.53
C SER A 277 -9.56 -11.45 23.99
N LEU A 278 -8.97 -12.50 24.58
CA LEU A 278 -9.10 -12.78 26.02
C LEU A 278 -8.35 -11.79 26.92
N GLN A 279 -7.25 -11.23 26.43
CA GLN A 279 -6.34 -10.38 27.22
C GLN A 279 -6.53 -8.88 26.95
N LEU A 280 -7.30 -8.55 25.91
CA LEU A 280 -7.50 -7.18 25.46
C LEU A 280 -8.76 -6.56 26.07
N PRO A 281 -8.80 -5.22 26.23
CA PRO A 281 -10.02 -4.51 26.58
C PRO A 281 -11.14 -4.77 25.56
N THR A 282 -12.39 -4.70 26.00
CA THR A 282 -13.59 -5.08 25.24
C THR A 282 -13.63 -4.53 23.81
N LYS A 283 -13.20 -3.29 23.61
CA LYS A 283 -13.18 -2.63 22.30
C LYS A 283 -12.28 -3.37 21.29
N TYR A 284 -11.06 -3.68 21.72
CA TYR A 284 -10.07 -4.38 20.90
C TYR A 284 -10.39 -5.87 20.78
N ALA A 285 -10.89 -6.48 21.87
CA ALA A 285 -11.38 -7.85 21.85
C ALA A 285 -12.49 -8.05 20.82
N MET A 286 -13.47 -7.13 20.77
CA MET A 286 -14.51 -7.12 19.75
C MET A 286 -13.94 -7.03 18.34
N ALA A 287 -12.98 -6.14 18.10
CA ALA A 287 -12.36 -5.98 16.79
C ALA A 287 -11.64 -7.27 16.34
N CYS A 288 -10.84 -7.89 17.22
CA CYS A 288 -10.19 -9.18 16.96
C CYS A 288 -11.20 -10.28 16.63
N ILE A 289 -12.28 -10.40 17.42
CA ILE A 289 -13.34 -11.39 17.22
C ILE A 289 -14.05 -11.16 15.88
N SER A 290 -14.40 -9.92 15.54
CA SER A 290 -15.07 -9.61 14.27
C SER A 290 -14.18 -9.87 13.05
N LEU A 291 -12.86 -9.62 13.13
CA LEU A 291 -11.92 -9.97 12.06
C LEU A 291 -11.75 -11.49 11.93
N SER A 292 -11.64 -12.21 13.06
CA SER A 292 -11.62 -13.67 13.07
C SER A 292 -12.89 -14.27 12.44
N HIS A 293 -14.05 -13.67 12.68
CA HIS A 293 -15.31 -14.09 12.06
C HIS A 293 -15.31 -13.86 10.54
N SER A 294 -14.84 -12.70 10.09
CA SER A 294 -14.68 -12.38 8.66
C SER A 294 -13.77 -13.40 7.96
N LEU A 295 -12.64 -13.75 8.60
CA LEU A 295 -11.74 -14.81 8.14
C LEU A 295 -12.44 -16.17 8.00
N MET A 296 -13.23 -16.57 8.98
CA MET A 296 -13.94 -17.86 8.95
C MET A 296 -15.07 -17.90 7.91
N ASN A 297 -15.79 -16.79 7.71
CA ASN A 297 -16.82 -16.70 6.66
C ASN A 297 -16.23 -16.85 5.27
N ARG A 298 -15.03 -16.31 5.08
CA ARG A 298 -14.30 -16.32 3.82
C ARG A 298 -13.60 -17.64 3.54
N TYR A 299 -13.10 -18.30 4.58
CA TYR A 299 -12.48 -19.62 4.52
C TYR A 299 -13.30 -20.64 5.33
N PRO A 300 -14.39 -21.16 4.76
CA PRO A 300 -15.35 -21.95 5.51
C PRO A 300 -14.82 -23.28 6.07
N MET A 301 -13.72 -23.81 5.52
CA MET A 301 -13.06 -25.00 6.04
C MET A 301 -12.62 -24.87 7.51
N TYR A 302 -12.43 -23.65 8.02
CA TYR A 302 -12.06 -23.40 9.42
C TYR A 302 -13.25 -23.27 10.37
N SER A 303 -14.49 -23.41 9.92
CA SER A 303 -15.62 -23.62 10.85
C SER A 303 -15.38 -24.87 11.72
N SER A 304 -14.66 -25.86 11.16
CA SER A 304 -14.14 -27.02 11.87
C SER A 304 -13.29 -26.68 13.10
N LEU A 305 -12.67 -25.48 13.20
CA LEU A 305 -11.90 -25.10 14.39
C LEU A 305 -12.79 -25.01 15.65
N ILE A 306 -14.08 -24.68 15.48
CA ILE A 306 -15.10 -24.62 16.53
C ILE A 306 -15.67 -26.01 16.84
N GLU A 307 -15.89 -26.82 15.80
CA GLU A 307 -16.55 -28.12 15.89
C GLU A 307 -15.53 -29.23 16.20
N ASN A 308 -15.54 -29.81 17.40
CA ASN A 308 -14.61 -30.84 17.86
C ASN A 308 -14.78 -32.19 17.12
N GLU A 309 -14.50 -32.23 15.81
CA GLU A 309 -14.51 -33.48 15.04
C GLU A 309 -13.31 -34.36 15.39
N GLU A 310 -13.58 -35.64 15.65
CA GLU A 310 -12.62 -36.65 16.12
C GLU A 310 -11.43 -36.85 15.15
N GLY A 311 -11.61 -36.50 13.86
CA GLY A 311 -10.56 -36.55 12.84
C GLY A 311 -9.37 -35.61 13.08
N ARG A 312 -9.52 -34.57 13.91
CA ARG A 312 -8.42 -33.60 14.18
C ARG A 312 -7.30 -34.14 15.07
N ARG A 313 -7.55 -35.23 15.81
CA ARG A 313 -6.54 -35.87 16.69
C ARG A 313 -5.34 -36.43 15.91
N ILE A 314 -5.48 -36.62 14.59
CA ILE A 314 -4.45 -37.17 13.70
C ILE A 314 -3.51 -36.06 13.18
N SER A 315 -3.91 -34.78 13.23
CA SER A 315 -3.21 -33.66 12.60
C SER A 315 -2.02 -33.08 13.39
N GLY A 316 -1.60 -33.72 14.49
CA GLY A 316 -0.49 -33.25 15.34
C GLY A 316 -0.92 -32.27 16.44
N GLN A 317 0.04 -31.57 17.05
CA GLN A 317 -0.19 -30.65 18.18
C GLN A 317 0.03 -29.19 17.77
N PHE A 318 -0.84 -28.29 18.24
CA PHE A 318 -0.69 -26.84 18.11
C PHE A 318 0.42 -26.31 19.04
N GLN A 319 1.28 -25.44 18.51
CA GLN A 319 2.44 -24.91 19.25
C GLN A 319 2.39 -23.38 19.34
N LEU A 320 1.95 -22.87 20.49
CA LEU A 320 1.75 -21.43 20.74
C LEU A 320 3.05 -20.60 20.71
N GLN A 321 4.18 -21.20 21.11
CA GLN A 321 5.47 -20.51 21.29
C GLN A 321 6.20 -20.18 19.98
N LYS A 322 5.78 -20.77 18.85
CA LYS A 322 6.45 -20.54 17.55
C LYS A 322 5.99 -19.24 16.92
N ASP A 323 6.92 -18.49 16.34
CA ASP A 323 6.65 -17.18 15.72
C ASP A 323 6.42 -17.22 14.22
N VAL A 324 6.62 -18.38 13.59
CA VAL A 324 6.32 -18.57 12.17
C VAL A 324 4.94 -19.23 12.05
N PRO A 325 3.95 -18.57 11.43
CA PRO A 325 2.56 -19.05 11.42
C PRO A 325 2.40 -20.42 10.75
N GLU A 326 3.24 -20.78 9.78
CA GLU A 326 3.24 -22.09 9.12
C GLU A 326 3.66 -23.22 10.07
N HIS A 327 4.60 -22.95 10.97
CA HIS A 327 5.16 -23.97 11.85
C HIS A 327 4.32 -24.20 13.12
N VAL A 328 3.31 -23.36 13.36
CA VAL A 328 2.46 -23.39 14.56
C VAL A 328 1.43 -24.53 14.52
N ASN A 329 1.13 -25.06 13.33
CA ASN A 329 0.09 -26.06 13.10
C ASN A 329 -1.29 -25.59 13.58
N GLY A 330 -1.79 -24.49 13.00
CA GLY A 330 -3.06 -23.88 13.39
C GLY A 330 -4.30 -24.78 13.18
N HIS A 331 -4.25 -25.73 12.25
CA HIS A 331 -5.36 -26.65 11.94
C HIS A 331 -5.70 -27.60 13.10
N ALA A 332 -4.68 -27.98 13.87
CA ALA A 332 -4.85 -28.82 15.05
C ALA A 332 -5.41 -28.04 16.25
N ALA A 333 -5.49 -26.69 16.17
CA ALA A 333 -5.99 -25.88 17.26
C ALA A 333 -7.52 -25.95 17.38
N THR A 334 -7.99 -25.90 18.61
CA THR A 334 -9.40 -25.81 18.98
C THR A 334 -9.65 -24.45 19.63
N LEU A 335 -10.73 -23.77 19.26
CA LEU A 335 -11.04 -22.41 19.74
C LEU A 335 -11.74 -22.43 21.11
N TRP A 336 -11.07 -22.95 22.13
CA TRP A 336 -11.56 -22.95 23.52
C TRP A 336 -11.78 -21.55 24.08
N GLU A 337 -11.07 -20.55 23.54
CA GLU A 337 -11.22 -19.14 23.91
C GLU A 337 -12.64 -18.64 23.68
N CYS A 338 -13.31 -19.15 22.63
CA CYS A 338 -14.71 -18.83 22.37
C CYS A 338 -15.64 -19.31 23.49
N CYS A 339 -15.32 -20.39 24.19
CA CYS A 339 -16.13 -20.84 25.33
C CYS A 339 -16.07 -19.84 26.48
N LEU A 340 -14.87 -19.30 26.78
CA LEU A 340 -14.69 -18.29 27.83
C LEU A 340 -15.32 -16.95 27.43
N LEU A 341 -15.20 -16.56 26.16
CA LEU A 341 -15.78 -15.29 25.68
C LEU A 341 -17.32 -15.29 25.63
N ARG A 342 -17.98 -16.47 25.66
CA ARG A 342 -19.44 -16.54 25.81
C ARG A 342 -19.94 -16.05 27.16
N ASP A 343 -19.07 -16.09 28.17
CA ASP A 343 -19.36 -15.64 29.53
C ASP A 343 -18.76 -14.24 29.81
N HIS A 344 -18.36 -13.52 28.75
CA HIS A 344 -17.83 -12.16 28.87
C HIS A 344 -18.89 -11.18 29.40
N TYR A 345 -18.47 -10.20 30.20
CA TYR A 345 -19.37 -9.25 30.87
C TYR A 345 -20.13 -8.33 29.90
N ASP A 346 -19.52 -7.97 28.78
CA ASP A 346 -20.19 -7.22 27.70
C ASP A 346 -21.00 -8.15 26.80
N GLY A 347 -22.32 -7.93 26.77
CA GLY A 347 -23.25 -8.69 25.94
C GLY A 347 -23.00 -8.57 24.43
N ASN A 348 -22.30 -7.53 23.94
CA ASN A 348 -21.93 -7.43 22.53
C ASN A 348 -20.85 -8.45 22.14
N VAL A 349 -19.88 -8.69 23.03
CA VAL A 349 -18.86 -9.75 22.85
C VAL A 349 -19.53 -11.11 22.82
N VAL A 350 -20.45 -11.35 23.76
CA VAL A 350 -21.20 -12.61 23.83
C VAL A 350 -22.01 -12.85 22.56
N LYS A 351 -22.68 -11.82 22.03
CA LYS A 351 -23.41 -11.90 20.75
C LYS A 351 -22.46 -12.22 19.59
N ALA A 352 -21.37 -11.48 19.45
CA ALA A 352 -20.40 -11.69 18.37
C ALA A 352 -19.80 -13.11 18.39
N VAL A 353 -19.54 -13.68 19.57
CA VAL A 353 -18.99 -15.04 19.68
C VAL A 353 -20.06 -16.12 19.47
N LYS A 354 -21.33 -15.87 19.81
CA LYS A 354 -22.41 -16.80 19.46
C LYS A 354 -22.60 -16.89 17.94
N GLU A 355 -22.45 -15.78 17.24
CA GLU A 355 -22.53 -15.71 15.78
C GLU A 355 -21.45 -16.56 15.08
N PHE A 356 -20.30 -16.85 15.71
CA PHE A 356 -19.29 -17.77 15.14
C PHE A 356 -19.85 -19.18 14.88
N GLY A 357 -20.83 -19.62 15.69
CA GLY A 357 -21.47 -20.93 15.54
C GLY A 357 -22.75 -20.90 14.70
N GLU A 358 -23.24 -19.72 14.30
CA GLU A 358 -24.47 -19.57 13.53
C GLU A 358 -24.16 -19.45 12.03
N LYS A 359 -25.10 -19.89 11.17
CA LYS A 359 -24.87 -19.94 9.73
C LYS A 359 -24.63 -18.55 9.13
N ARG A 360 -23.54 -18.48 8.34
CA ARG A 360 -23.02 -17.39 7.49
C ARG A 360 -23.98 -16.22 7.23
N SER A 361 -23.70 -15.07 7.84
CA SER A 361 -24.24 -13.78 7.39
C SER A 361 -23.16 -13.02 6.62
N ARG A 362 -23.35 -12.89 5.30
CA ARG A 362 -22.41 -12.27 4.34
C ARG A 362 -22.30 -10.74 4.41
N GLY A 363 -23.09 -10.07 5.26
CA GLY A 363 -23.22 -8.61 5.23
C GLY A 363 -22.28 -7.82 6.14
N ARG A 364 -21.28 -8.45 6.78
CA ARG A 364 -20.60 -7.88 7.97
C ARG A 364 -19.06 -7.88 7.94
N ASP A 365 -18.46 -8.07 6.78
CA ASP A 365 -16.99 -8.14 6.64
C ASP A 365 -16.27 -6.87 7.10
N GLU A 366 -16.97 -5.72 7.17
CA GLU A 366 -16.45 -4.42 7.62
C GLU A 366 -16.86 -4.02 9.05
N MET A 367 -17.61 -4.85 9.78
CA MET A 367 -18.17 -4.49 11.10
C MET A 367 -17.07 -4.10 12.09
N TRP A 368 -15.89 -4.73 11.99
CA TRP A 368 -14.73 -4.41 12.81
C TRP A 368 -14.21 -2.97 12.57
N LYS A 369 -14.27 -2.50 11.32
CA LYS A 369 -13.89 -1.13 10.93
C LYS A 369 -14.89 -0.13 11.48
N GLU A 370 -16.18 -0.42 11.41
CA GLU A 370 -17.24 0.46 11.94
C GLU A 370 -17.18 0.61 13.46
N MET A 371 -16.84 -0.47 14.17
CA MET A 371 -16.67 -0.47 15.62
C MET A 371 -15.50 0.41 16.07
N LEU A 372 -14.41 0.47 15.28
CA LEU A 372 -13.22 1.28 15.59
C LEU A 372 -13.31 2.72 15.01
N LYS A 373 -14.11 2.96 13.96
CA LYS A 373 -14.28 4.29 13.32
C LYS A 373 -14.76 5.38 14.29
N LYS A 374 -15.56 5.03 15.31
CA LYS A 374 -16.10 5.99 16.28
C LYS A 374 -15.05 6.62 17.20
N ASP A 375 -13.97 5.91 17.49
CA ASP A 375 -12.99 6.30 18.52
C ASP A 375 -11.65 6.80 17.95
N PHE A 376 -11.29 6.45 16.70
CA PHE A 376 -9.95 6.71 16.13
C PHE A 376 -9.90 7.79 15.02
N GLY A 377 -10.91 8.66 14.91
CA GLY A 377 -10.83 9.92 14.18
C GLY A 377 -10.13 9.87 12.81
N HIS A 378 -10.83 9.40 11.78
CA HIS A 378 -10.64 9.73 10.36
C HIS A 378 -9.29 9.55 9.63
N LYS A 379 -8.15 9.19 10.26
CA LYS A 379 -6.87 8.98 9.53
C LYS A 379 -6.69 7.56 8.98
N ILE A 380 -7.24 6.56 9.65
CA ILE A 380 -7.03 5.12 9.35
C ILE A 380 -7.85 4.67 8.11
N PHE A 381 -8.93 5.38 7.76
CA PHE A 381 -9.95 4.88 6.82
C PHE A 381 -10.05 5.63 5.49
N SER A 382 -9.11 6.53 5.17
CA SER A 382 -9.15 7.28 3.91
C SER A 382 -8.50 6.52 2.74
N ILE A 383 -9.02 5.35 2.41
CA ILE A 383 -8.80 4.71 1.10
C ILE A 383 -10.17 4.62 0.42
N LYS A 384 -10.69 5.78 0.01
CA LYS A 384 -11.80 5.85 -0.97
C LYS A 384 -11.30 6.21 -2.37
N SER A 385 -10.00 6.43 -2.56
CA SER A 385 -9.42 6.91 -3.82
C SER A 385 -8.94 5.80 -4.76
N VAL A 386 -8.69 4.57 -4.29
CA VAL A 386 -8.07 3.52 -5.13
C VAL A 386 -9.10 2.78 -5.99
N THR A 387 -10.35 2.62 -5.53
CA THR A 387 -11.38 1.89 -6.29
C THR A 387 -11.97 2.72 -7.44
N LYS A 388 -12.28 4.00 -7.20
CA LYS A 388 -12.85 4.89 -8.24
C LYS A 388 -11.89 5.27 -9.38
N ALA A 389 -10.58 5.25 -9.12
CA ALA A 389 -9.59 5.57 -10.14
C ALA A 389 -9.34 4.40 -11.09
N LYS A 390 -9.52 3.16 -10.63
CA LYS A 390 -9.40 1.96 -11.47
C LYS A 390 -10.64 1.75 -12.33
N GLU A 391 -11.83 1.96 -11.78
CA GLU A 391 -13.10 1.94 -12.54
C GLU A 391 -13.13 3.01 -13.66
N ARG A 392 -12.52 4.17 -13.44
CA ARG A 392 -12.42 5.23 -14.46
C ARG A 392 -11.37 4.98 -15.54
N LYS A 393 -10.36 4.14 -15.29
CA LYS A 393 -9.36 3.76 -16.30
C LYS A 393 -9.80 2.54 -17.11
N GLN A 394 -10.49 1.59 -16.47
CA GLN A 394 -11.04 0.43 -17.16
C GLN A 394 -12.17 0.81 -18.13
N GLY A 395 -13.05 1.74 -17.74
CA GLY A 395 -14.12 2.21 -18.63
C GLY A 395 -13.67 3.09 -19.80
N SER A 396 -12.40 3.51 -19.88
CA SER A 396 -11.88 4.29 -21.02
C SER A 396 -11.02 3.46 -21.98
N GLU A 397 -10.46 2.34 -21.53
CA GLU A 397 -9.70 1.41 -22.39
C GLU A 397 -10.63 0.40 -23.08
N GLU A 398 -11.76 0.03 -22.46
CA GLU A 398 -12.75 -0.89 -23.07
C GLU A 398 -13.60 -0.25 -24.18
N GLU A 399 -13.74 1.09 -24.23
CA GLU A 399 -14.50 1.78 -25.30
C GLU A 399 -13.67 2.05 -26.58
N GLU A 400 -12.34 1.91 -26.56
CA GLU A 400 -11.48 2.07 -27.75
C GLU A 400 -11.12 0.73 -28.44
N GLU A 401 -11.38 -0.43 -27.82
CA GLU A 401 -11.06 -1.76 -28.40
C GLU A 401 -12.27 -2.49 -29.02
N GLU A 402 -13.50 -1.99 -28.86
CA GLU A 402 -14.71 -2.62 -29.44
C GLU A 402 -15.08 -2.16 -30.87
N GLU A 403 -14.45 -1.12 -31.43
CA GLU A 403 -14.78 -0.64 -32.80
C GLU A 403 -14.07 -1.40 -33.94
N ASP A 404 -13.05 -2.23 -33.67
CA ASP A 404 -12.19 -2.82 -34.72
C ASP A 404 -12.29 -4.36 -34.89
N ILE A 405 -13.13 -5.06 -34.12
CA ILE A 405 -13.22 -6.54 -34.20
C ILE A 405 -14.26 -7.00 -35.23
N ASP A 406 -15.34 -6.24 -35.44
CA ASP A 406 -16.41 -6.61 -36.38
C ASP A 406 -15.98 -6.40 -37.85
N GLU A 407 -15.09 -5.45 -38.16
CA GLU A 407 -14.52 -5.28 -39.51
C GLU A 407 -13.51 -6.40 -39.89
N LEU A 408 -12.88 -7.05 -38.91
CA LEU A 408 -11.90 -8.13 -39.15
C LEU A 408 -12.52 -9.52 -39.35
N ILE A 409 -13.81 -9.69 -39.04
CA ILE A 409 -14.52 -10.97 -39.21
C ILE A 409 -15.13 -11.09 -40.61
N ASP A 410 -15.53 -9.98 -41.24
CA ASP A 410 -16.07 -9.97 -42.59
C ASP A 410 -15.01 -10.19 -43.68
N ASP A 411 -13.76 -9.76 -43.45
CA ASP A 411 -12.62 -10.00 -44.35
C ASP A 411 -12.08 -11.45 -44.29
N ALA A 412 -12.42 -12.22 -43.25
CA ALA A 412 -11.97 -13.61 -43.09
C ALA A 412 -12.95 -14.65 -43.69
N PHE A 413 -14.20 -14.28 -43.99
CA PHE A 413 -15.25 -15.20 -44.45
C PHE A 413 -16.02 -14.76 -45.71
N GLY A 414 -15.57 -13.72 -46.40
CA GLY A 414 -16.14 -13.26 -47.67
C GLY A 414 -15.54 -13.94 -48.92
N SER A 415 -16.38 -14.71 -49.62
CA SER A 415 -16.23 -15.21 -51.00
C SER A 415 -15.06 -16.14 -51.32
N ASP A 416 -15.36 -17.45 -51.37
CA ASP A 416 -15.15 -18.21 -52.61
C ASP A 416 -16.18 -19.35 -52.68
N SER A 417 -17.18 -19.13 -53.52
CA SER A 417 -18.10 -20.13 -54.02
C SER A 417 -17.51 -20.79 -55.27
N GLU A 418 -17.79 -22.08 -55.42
CA GLU A 418 -17.62 -22.92 -56.62
C GLU A 418 -16.27 -23.64 -56.76
N GLU A 419 -16.22 -24.89 -56.28
CA GLU A 419 -15.92 -26.01 -57.16
C GLU A 419 -16.43 -27.35 -56.60
N ASP A 420 -16.94 -28.12 -57.54
CA ASP A 420 -17.79 -29.29 -57.44
C ASP A 420 -17.10 -30.60 -56.97
N GLN A 421 -17.95 -31.48 -56.43
CA GLN A 421 -18.04 -32.93 -56.72
C GLN A 421 -17.16 -33.99 -56.02
N GLU A 422 -17.89 -35.05 -55.60
CA GLU A 422 -17.47 -36.41 -55.19
C GLU A 422 -16.74 -36.50 -53.82
N TRP A 423 -17.15 -37.29 -52.82
CA TRP A 423 -17.48 -38.72 -52.86
C TRP A 423 -18.42 -39.08 -51.70
N SER A 424 -19.52 -39.76 -52.03
CA SER A 424 -20.25 -40.59 -51.10
C SER A 424 -19.50 -41.91 -50.84
N VAL A 425 -19.82 -42.58 -49.73
CA VAL A 425 -19.53 -43.99 -49.38
C VAL A 425 -18.29 -44.23 -48.50
N CYS A 426 -18.53 -44.50 -47.20
CA CYS A 426 -18.07 -45.70 -46.47
C CYS A 426 -18.24 -45.52 -44.95
N LEU A 427 -19.42 -45.84 -44.41
CA LEU A 427 -19.57 -46.29 -43.02
C LEU A 427 -20.67 -47.34 -42.98
N ASN A 428 -20.24 -48.60 -43.03
CA ASN A 428 -20.88 -49.73 -42.36
C ASN A 428 -19.88 -50.25 -41.33
#